data_AF-A9JSI0-F1
#
_entry.id   AF-A9JSI0-F1
#
_cell.length_a   1.000
_cell.length_b   1.000
_cell.length_c   1.000
_cell.angle_alpha   90.00
_cell.angle_beta   90.00
_cell.angle_gamma   90.00
#
_symmetry.space_group_name_H-M   'P 1'
#
loop_
_entity.id
_entity.type
_entity.pdbx_description
1 polymer ?
#
loop_
_entity_poly.entity_id
_entity_poly.type
_entity_poly.pdbx_seq_one_letter_code
_entity_poly.pdbx_strand_id
1 'polypeptide(L)'
;PCQHTESAVENPCSNKTFFTPECKVQCYNPDYGTRYVKDNHKGTQYRIPGYTAMKEIYENGPITASFYMYQDFVNYQSGVYAFNSGKYVTTQAVKILGWGEENGTPYWLAANSFNTYWGDNGFVKILRGANECYIEEFMYAGLPL
;
A
#
# COMPACT_ATOMS: atom_id res chain seq x y z
N PRO A 1 -6.59 4.89 15.62
CA PRO A 1 -5.41 4.75 14.72
C PRO A 1 -4.17 5.35 15.40
N CYS A 2 -3.04 4.64 15.41
CA CYS A 2 -1.81 5.08 16.07
C CYS A 2 -0.79 5.66 15.08
N GLN A 3 0.13 6.51 15.53
CA GLN A 3 1.13 7.11 14.65
C GLN A 3 2.25 6.10 14.28
N HIS A 4 2.65 6.12 13.00
CA HIS A 4 3.62 5.18 12.40
C HIS A 4 4.97 5.84 12.04
N THR A 5 5.24 7.04 12.57
CA THR A 5 6.54 7.72 12.43
C THR A 5 7.45 7.39 13.62
N GLU A 6 8.77 7.47 13.44
CA GLU A 6 9.71 7.17 14.54
C GLU A 6 9.64 8.19 15.69
N SER A 7 9.21 9.41 15.38
CA SER A 7 9.07 10.54 16.32
C SER A 7 7.68 10.66 16.94
N ALA A 8 6.81 9.66 16.79
CA ALA A 8 5.47 9.66 17.33
C ALA A 8 5.46 9.70 18.88
N VAL A 9 5.40 10.91 19.44
CA VAL A 9 5.25 11.11 20.90
C VAL A 9 3.78 11.02 21.32
N GLU A 10 2.85 11.43 20.44
CA GLU A 10 1.41 11.38 20.70
C GLU A 10 0.76 10.18 20.01
N ASN A 11 0.03 9.36 20.78
CA ASN A 11 -0.69 8.19 20.28
C ASN A 11 0.19 7.18 19.49
N PRO A 12 1.33 6.72 20.06
CA PRO A 12 2.18 5.72 19.44
C PRO A 12 1.45 4.38 19.31
N CYS A 13 1.86 3.57 18.33
CA CYS A 13 1.34 2.22 18.22
C CYS A 13 1.67 1.40 19.45
N SER A 14 0.72 0.56 19.89
CA SER A 14 0.91 -0.19 21.13
C SER A 14 2.08 -1.16 20.98
N ASN A 15 2.89 -1.31 22.04
CA ASN A 15 3.94 -2.33 22.11
C ASN A 15 3.39 -3.76 22.21
N LYS A 16 2.07 -3.97 22.09
CA LYS A 16 1.49 -5.31 22.06
C LYS A 16 1.78 -5.97 20.72
N THR A 17 2.32 -7.17 20.79
CA THR A 17 2.38 -8.06 19.65
C THR A 17 0.99 -8.60 19.36
N PHE A 18 0.52 -8.39 18.14
CA PHE A 18 -0.72 -9.01 17.65
C PHE A 18 -0.37 -10.32 16.95
N PHE A 19 -1.04 -11.40 17.36
CA PHE A 19 -0.88 -12.71 16.73
C PHE A 19 -1.92 -12.90 15.61
N THR A 20 -1.56 -13.70 14.61
CA THR A 20 -2.47 -14.08 13.53
C THR A 20 -3.74 -14.71 14.11
N PRO A 21 -4.94 -14.17 13.83
CA PRO A 21 -6.18 -14.72 14.35
C PRO A 21 -6.49 -16.08 13.71
N GLU A 22 -7.24 -16.93 14.43
CA GLU A 22 -7.75 -18.18 13.88
C GLU A 22 -8.72 -17.93 12.72
N CYS A 23 -8.65 -18.79 11.71
CA CYS A 23 -9.60 -18.77 10.59
C CYS A 23 -10.99 -19.22 11.07
N LYS A 24 -11.99 -18.34 10.92
CA LYS A 24 -13.38 -18.62 11.29
C LYS A 24 -14.29 -18.57 10.06
N VAL A 25 -15.06 -19.63 9.83
CA VAL A 25 -16.04 -19.74 8.72
C VAL A 25 -17.40 -19.12 9.08
N GLN A 26 -17.36 -17.97 9.76
CA GLN A 26 -18.53 -17.21 10.18
C GLN A 26 -18.21 -15.71 10.17
N CYS A 27 -19.22 -14.89 9.88
CA CYS A 27 -19.09 -13.44 9.99
C CYS A 27 -18.98 -13.05 11.47
N TYR A 28 -18.15 -12.04 11.77
CA TYR A 28 -17.91 -11.59 13.15
C TYR A 28 -19.13 -10.88 13.75
N ASN A 29 -19.80 -10.05 12.95
CA ASN A 29 -20.98 -9.31 13.38
C ASN A 29 -22.24 -10.21 13.35
N PRO A 30 -22.89 -10.48 14.50
CA PRO A 30 -24.10 -11.31 14.54
C PRO A 30 -25.29 -10.69 13.80
N ASP A 31 -25.31 -9.36 13.65
CA ASP A 31 -26.38 -8.63 12.95
C ASP A 31 -26.18 -8.61 11.43
N TYR A 32 -25.07 -9.19 10.95
CA TYR A 32 -24.79 -9.28 9.52
C TYR A 32 -25.65 -10.37 8.88
N GLY A 33 -26.69 -9.96 8.16
CA GLY A 33 -27.71 -10.86 7.60
C GLY A 33 -27.22 -11.81 6.49
N THR A 34 -26.04 -11.57 5.92
CA THR A 34 -25.46 -12.45 4.88
C THR A 34 -24.63 -13.55 5.53
N ARG A 35 -24.95 -14.82 5.23
CA ARG A 35 -24.15 -15.96 5.68
C ARG A 35 -22.74 -15.89 5.08
N TYR A 36 -21.72 -16.24 5.86
CA TYR A 36 -20.31 -16.30 5.44
C TYR A 36 -20.10 -16.88 4.04
N VAL A 37 -20.65 -18.07 3.78
CA VAL A 37 -20.50 -18.77 2.49
C VAL A 37 -21.07 -18.01 1.29
N LYS A 38 -22.04 -17.12 1.52
CA LYS A 38 -22.66 -16.27 0.49
C LYS A 38 -21.95 -14.93 0.30
N ASP A 39 -21.06 -14.55 1.22
CA ASP A 39 -20.28 -13.31 1.15
C ASP A 39 -18.85 -13.54 0.64
N ASN A 40 -18.61 -14.71 0.05
CA ASN A 40 -17.35 -15.03 -0.61
C ASN A 40 -17.34 -14.42 -2.01
N HIS A 41 -16.52 -13.39 -2.20
CA HIS A 41 -16.28 -12.76 -3.50
C HIS A 41 -15.08 -13.41 -4.17
N LYS A 42 -15.18 -13.70 -5.47
CA LYS A 42 -14.12 -14.34 -6.25
C LYS A 42 -13.59 -13.38 -7.30
N GLY A 43 -12.33 -13.56 -7.67
CA GLY A 43 -11.66 -12.77 -8.70
C GLY A 43 -10.55 -13.56 -9.36
N THR A 44 -10.03 -13.02 -10.46
CA THR A 44 -8.81 -13.50 -11.09
C THR A 44 -7.57 -12.88 -10.44
N GLN A 45 -6.37 -13.32 -10.82
CA GLN A 45 -5.12 -12.67 -10.45
C GLN A 45 -4.12 -12.70 -11.61
N TYR A 46 -3.31 -11.66 -11.74
CA TYR A 46 -2.21 -11.59 -12.69
C TYR A 46 -1.14 -10.59 -12.23
N ARG A 47 0.11 -10.83 -12.67
CA ARG A 47 1.23 -9.90 -12.49
C ARG A 47 1.22 -8.87 -13.61
N ILE A 48 1.53 -7.62 -13.27
CA ILE A 48 1.60 -6.50 -14.21
C ILE A 48 3.06 -6.12 -14.40
N PRO A 49 3.59 -6.14 -15.63
CA PRO A 49 4.86 -5.48 -15.92
C PRO A 49 4.79 -3.97 -15.67
N GLY A 50 5.80 -3.37 -15.04
CA GLY A 50 5.78 -1.94 -14.70
C GLY A 50 5.46 -1.00 -15.87
N TYR A 51 5.96 -1.31 -17.07
CA TYR A 51 5.70 -0.50 -18.27
C TYR A 51 4.24 -0.53 -18.76
N THR A 52 3.43 -1.51 -18.33
CA THR A 52 1.98 -1.58 -18.63
C THR A 52 1.12 -1.09 -17.47
N ALA A 53 1.71 -0.79 -16.30
CA ALA A 53 0.95 -0.49 -15.09
C ALA A 53 0.04 0.75 -15.22
N MET A 54 0.50 1.81 -15.91
CA MET A 54 -0.35 2.98 -16.15
C MET A 54 -1.60 2.63 -16.98
N LYS A 55 -1.44 1.76 -17.99
CA LYS A 55 -2.57 1.29 -18.81
C LYS A 55 -3.55 0.48 -17.96
N GLU A 56 -3.04 -0.45 -17.16
CA GLU A 56 -3.86 -1.26 -16.26
C GLU A 56 -4.67 -0.38 -15.29
N ILE A 57 -4.02 0.62 -14.68
CA ILE A 57 -4.69 1.52 -13.75
C ILE A 57 -5.77 2.36 -14.46
N TYR A 58 -5.49 2.81 -15.69
CA TYR A 58 -6.45 3.56 -16.49
C TYR A 58 -7.69 2.74 -16.85
N GLU A 59 -7.51 1.49 -17.26
CA GLU A 59 -8.58 0.64 -17.78
C GLU A 59 -9.37 -0.05 -16.65
N ASN A 60 -8.68 -0.52 -15.61
CA ASN A 60 -9.23 -1.44 -14.62
C ASN A 60 -9.18 -0.90 -13.17
N GLY A 61 -8.54 0.25 -12.95
CA GLY A 61 -8.46 0.90 -11.65
C GLY A 61 -7.26 0.48 -10.78
N PRO A 62 -7.29 0.76 -9.47
CA PRO A 62 -6.12 0.63 -8.61
C PRO A 62 -5.49 -0.77 -8.58
N ILE A 63 -4.16 -0.82 -8.49
CA ILE A 63 -3.38 -2.07 -8.45
C ILE A 63 -2.63 -2.19 -7.12
N THR A 64 -2.20 -3.40 -6.77
CA THR A 64 -1.30 -3.62 -5.62
C THR A 64 0.14 -3.61 -6.10
N ALA A 65 1.03 -2.93 -5.39
CA ALA A 65 2.47 -3.00 -5.61
C ALA A 65 3.21 -3.25 -4.30
N SER A 66 4.33 -3.96 -4.36
CA SER A 66 5.25 -4.12 -3.24
C SER A 66 6.58 -3.46 -3.55
N PHE A 67 7.21 -2.86 -2.54
CA PHE A 67 8.51 -2.21 -2.67
C PHE A 67 9.35 -2.45 -1.41
N TYR A 68 10.65 -2.25 -1.52
CA TYR A 68 11.56 -2.31 -0.38
C TYR A 68 11.46 -1.02 0.44
N MET A 69 11.02 -1.16 1.68
CA MET A 69 10.90 -0.06 2.62
C MET A 69 12.20 0.09 3.40
N TYR A 70 12.78 1.29 3.36
CA TYR A 70 13.97 1.68 4.10
C TYR A 70 13.60 2.57 5.29
N GLN A 71 14.55 2.81 6.20
CA GLN A 71 14.32 3.62 7.40
C GLN A 71 13.85 5.04 7.10
N ASP A 72 14.37 5.67 6.05
CA ASP A 72 13.97 7.02 5.66
C ASP A 72 12.49 7.13 5.24
N PHE A 73 11.92 6.07 4.66
CA PHE A 73 10.51 6.01 4.29
C PHE A 73 9.58 6.13 5.51
N VAL A 74 9.98 5.60 6.67
CA VAL A 74 9.15 5.62 7.89
C VAL A 74 8.77 7.06 8.27
N ASN A 75 9.68 7.99 8.01
CA ASN A 75 9.53 9.41 8.32
C ASN A 75 9.09 10.26 7.12
N TYR A 76 8.61 9.64 6.03
CA TYR A 76 8.03 10.35 4.90
C TYR A 76 6.86 11.25 5.34
N GLN A 77 6.82 12.47 4.82
CA GLN A 77 5.76 13.45 5.12
C GLN A 77 5.09 13.98 3.85
N SER A 78 5.86 14.31 2.81
CA SER A 78 5.34 14.85 1.56
C SER A 78 6.39 14.80 0.44
N GLY A 79 6.01 15.21 -0.77
CA GLY A 79 6.87 15.21 -1.95
C GLY A 79 6.98 13.85 -2.63
N VAL A 80 7.82 13.73 -3.64
CA VAL A 80 8.12 12.44 -4.30
C VAL A 80 9.23 11.72 -3.54
N TYR A 81 8.89 10.60 -2.90
CA TYR A 81 9.84 9.73 -2.24
C TYR A 81 10.79 9.07 -3.25
N ALA A 82 12.08 9.20 -2.97
CA ALA A 82 13.15 8.38 -3.51
C ALA A 82 14.08 8.04 -2.33
N PHE A 83 14.60 6.82 -2.32
CA PHE A 83 15.52 6.37 -1.28
C PHE A 83 16.76 7.27 -1.26
N ASN A 84 17.07 7.77 -0.07
CA ASN A 84 18.23 8.61 0.16
C ASN A 84 19.24 7.89 1.04
N SER A 85 18.79 7.32 2.16
CA SER A 85 19.70 6.66 3.12
C SER A 85 18.98 5.77 4.12
N GLY A 86 19.71 4.86 4.75
CA GLY A 86 19.19 4.01 5.82
C GLY A 86 19.17 2.54 5.45
N LYS A 87 18.87 1.71 6.45
CA LYS A 87 18.83 0.25 6.29
C LYS A 87 17.49 -0.18 5.71
N TYR A 88 17.52 -1.30 5.00
CA TYR A 88 16.31 -2.04 4.66
C TYR A 88 15.57 -2.41 5.95
N VAL A 89 14.25 -2.18 5.97
CA VAL A 89 13.37 -2.50 7.11
C VAL A 89 12.54 -3.73 6.78
N THR A 90 11.75 -3.67 5.72
CA THR A 90 10.90 -4.78 5.26
C THR A 90 10.45 -4.53 3.81
N THR A 91 9.74 -5.49 3.22
CA THR A 91 8.97 -5.28 2.01
C THR A 91 7.57 -4.80 2.42
N GLN A 92 7.11 -3.69 1.85
CA GLN A 92 5.80 -3.13 2.12
C GLN A 92 4.92 -3.19 0.88
N ALA A 93 3.66 -3.59 1.06
CA ALA A 93 2.65 -3.56 0.00
C ALA A 93 1.78 -2.30 0.12
N VAL A 94 1.50 -1.68 -1.02
CA VAL A 94 0.69 -0.47 -1.14
C VAL A 94 -0.31 -0.60 -2.29
N LYS A 95 -1.37 0.22 -2.26
CA LYS A 95 -2.35 0.31 -3.33
C LYS A 95 -2.03 1.52 -4.21
N ILE A 96 -1.57 1.29 -5.44
CA ILE A 96 -1.33 2.36 -6.41
C ILE A 96 -2.66 2.82 -6.99
N LEU A 97 -2.94 4.10 -6.85
CA LEU A 97 -4.18 4.76 -7.29
C LEU A 97 -4.03 5.42 -8.65
N GLY A 98 -2.82 5.80 -9.02
CA GLY A 98 -2.54 6.57 -10.22
C GLY A 98 -1.09 6.97 -10.32
N TRP A 99 -0.82 7.89 -11.22
CA TRP A 99 0.50 8.46 -11.46
C TRP A 99 0.37 9.93 -11.83
N GLY A 100 1.48 10.64 -11.77
CA GLY A 100 1.55 12.03 -12.16
C GLY A 100 2.98 12.52 -12.29
N GLU A 101 3.12 13.83 -12.20
CA GLU A 101 4.39 14.54 -12.18
C GLU A 101 4.29 15.70 -11.18
N GLU A 102 5.34 15.91 -10.40
CA GLU A 102 5.48 17.05 -9.48
C GLU A 102 6.82 17.72 -9.75
N ASN A 103 6.80 18.99 -10.18
CA ASN A 103 8.00 19.77 -10.49
C ASN A 103 8.98 19.05 -11.44
N GLY A 104 8.48 18.42 -12.51
CA GLY A 104 9.31 17.64 -13.44
C GLY A 104 9.64 16.21 -12.97
N THR A 105 9.22 15.81 -11.77
CA THR A 105 9.51 14.49 -11.21
C THR A 105 8.30 13.55 -11.34
N PRO A 106 8.38 12.49 -12.16
CA PRO A 106 7.29 11.53 -12.32
C PRO A 106 7.11 10.67 -11.06
N TYR A 107 5.85 10.41 -10.68
CA TYR A 107 5.54 9.59 -9.50
C TYR A 107 4.41 8.59 -9.72
N TRP A 108 4.39 7.54 -8.88
CA TRP A 108 3.24 6.71 -8.54
C TRP A 108 2.56 7.30 -7.31
N LEU A 109 1.23 7.49 -7.36
CA LEU A 109 0.43 7.86 -6.20
C LEU A 109 -0.10 6.60 -5.55
N ALA A 110 0.25 6.35 -4.29
CA ALA A 110 -0.16 5.17 -3.56
C ALA A 110 -0.83 5.51 -2.23
N ALA A 111 -1.85 4.72 -1.86
CA ALA A 111 -2.41 4.69 -0.52
C ALA A 111 -1.63 3.69 0.32
N ASN A 112 -1.12 4.15 1.47
CA ASN A 112 -0.46 3.29 2.45
C ASN A 112 -1.50 2.76 3.47
N SER A 113 -1.08 1.78 4.30
CA SER A 113 -1.90 1.15 5.33
C SER A 113 -1.60 1.66 6.74
N PHE A 114 -0.83 2.73 6.87
CA PHE A 114 -0.39 3.34 8.13
C PHE A 114 -1.30 4.49 8.62
N ASN A 115 -2.60 4.41 8.28
CA ASN A 115 -3.64 5.42 8.53
C ASN A 115 -3.34 6.82 7.97
N THR A 116 -4.27 7.75 8.23
CA THR A 116 -4.27 9.10 7.64
C THR A 116 -3.34 10.10 8.34
N TYR A 117 -2.77 9.77 9.50
CA TYR A 117 -1.80 10.64 10.19
C TYR A 117 -0.39 10.48 9.65
N TRP A 118 -0.13 9.45 8.84
CA TRP A 118 1.17 9.18 8.24
C TRP A 118 1.27 9.76 6.84
N GLY A 119 2.45 10.26 6.44
CA GLY A 119 2.70 10.79 5.10
C GLY A 119 1.79 11.96 4.74
N ASP A 120 1.43 12.05 3.46
CA ASP A 120 0.50 13.05 2.97
C ASP A 120 -0.92 12.50 3.13
N ASN A 121 -1.49 12.66 4.33
CA ASN A 121 -2.86 12.21 4.66
C ASN A 121 -3.10 10.70 4.44
N GLY A 122 -2.09 9.86 4.66
CA GLY A 122 -2.10 8.41 4.41
C GLY A 122 -1.64 8.01 3.00
N PHE A 123 -1.31 8.98 2.16
CA PHE A 123 -0.80 8.77 0.81
C PHE A 123 0.72 9.00 0.72
N VAL A 124 1.31 8.43 -0.32
CA VAL A 124 2.71 8.62 -0.67
C VAL A 124 2.84 8.74 -2.18
N LYS A 125 3.73 9.63 -2.62
CA LYS A 125 4.21 9.68 -4.01
C LYS A 125 5.57 8.99 -4.04
N ILE A 126 5.76 8.00 -4.90
CA ILE A 126 7.04 7.25 -5.05
C ILE A 126 7.57 7.50 -6.46
N LEU A 127 8.87 7.72 -6.60
CA LEU A 127 9.51 7.96 -7.91
C LEU A 127 9.14 6.86 -8.91
N ARG A 128 8.66 7.27 -10.09
CA ARG A 128 8.23 6.39 -11.17
C ARG A 128 9.21 6.40 -12.33
N GLY A 129 9.38 5.26 -12.99
CA GLY A 129 10.20 5.08 -14.18
C GLY A 129 11.66 4.76 -13.90
N ALA A 130 12.04 4.69 -12.61
CA ALA A 130 13.37 4.30 -12.16
C ALA A 130 13.37 2.95 -11.41
N ASN A 131 12.23 2.25 -11.39
CA ASN A 131 12.01 1.07 -10.53
C ASN A 131 12.43 1.34 -9.07
N GLU A 132 12.06 2.52 -8.56
CA GLU A 132 12.46 2.99 -7.23
C GLU A 132 12.07 1.96 -6.17
N CYS A 133 13.04 1.54 -5.36
CA CYS A 133 12.86 0.49 -4.36
C CYS A 133 12.19 -0.80 -4.90
N TYR A 134 12.44 -1.15 -6.17
CA TYR A 134 11.88 -2.32 -6.86
C TYR A 134 10.35 -2.31 -7.03
N ILE A 135 9.69 -1.15 -6.88
CA ILE A 135 8.22 -1.06 -6.90
C ILE A 135 7.59 -1.53 -8.22
N GLU A 136 8.32 -1.40 -9.34
CA GLU A 136 7.83 -1.74 -10.69
C GLU A 136 8.06 -3.22 -11.04
N GLU A 137 8.70 -3.98 -10.16
CA GLU A 137 8.85 -5.44 -10.30
C GLU A 137 7.69 -6.23 -9.71
N PHE A 138 7.07 -5.74 -8.63
CA PHE A 138 6.08 -6.49 -7.85
C PHE A 138 4.69 -5.85 -7.91
N MET A 139 4.16 -5.69 -9.12
CA MET A 139 2.81 -5.16 -9.37
C MET A 139 1.82 -6.27 -9.72
N TYR A 140 0.63 -6.24 -9.13
CA TYR A 140 -0.40 -7.26 -9.25
C TYR A 140 -1.81 -6.66 -9.29
N ALA A 141 -2.69 -7.28 -10.07
CA ALA A 141 -4.12 -6.99 -10.07
C ALA A 141 -4.94 -8.27 -10.34
N GLY A 142 -6.24 -8.08 -10.46
CA GLY A 142 -7.23 -9.11 -10.68
C GLY A 142 -8.58 -8.46 -10.99
N LEU A 143 -9.41 -9.16 -11.77
CA LEU A 143 -10.75 -8.71 -12.07
C LEU A 143 -11.77 -9.49 -11.23
N PRO A 144 -12.81 -8.84 -10.70
CA PRO A 144 -13.91 -9.54 -10.03
C PRO A 144 -14.62 -10.49 -11.02
N LEU A 145 -15.10 -11.63 -10.50
CA LEU A 145 -15.92 -12.60 -11.25
C LEU A 145 -17.42 -12.34 -11.11
#